data_AF-C3RSB1-F1
#
_entry.id   AF-C3RSB1-F1
#
_cell.length_a   1.000
_cell.length_b   1.000
_cell.length_c   1.000
_cell.angle_alpha   90.00
_cell.angle_beta   90.00
_cell.angle_gamma   90.00
#
_symmetry.space_group_name_H-M   'P 1'
#
loop_
_entity.id
_entity.type
_entity.pdbx_description
1 polymer ?
#
loop_
_entity_poly.entity_id
_entity_poly.type
_entity_poly.pdbx_seq_one_letter_code
_entity_poly.pdbx_strand_id
1 'polypeptide(L)'
;SVKLMVKVYKEGKVYFQEYRRGAVVDDLSIIDETDKHGTEVRFWPDSEIFTETTTFNFDKLATRVRELAFLNRGLRISIEDRREEKPVLKEYHYEGGIKSYVEHLDKNKTVLFPDPIYLEDQQQDIAVEVSLQYTDGYHMNILSFANNIHT
;
A
#
# COMPACT_ATOMS: atom_id res chain seq x y z
N SER A 1 1.34 9.75 17.46
CA SER A 1 0.78 8.47 17.95
C SER A 1 0.89 8.42 19.45
N VAL A 2 -0.17 8.04 20.17
CA VAL A 2 -0.09 7.84 21.63
C VAL A 2 0.89 6.72 21.95
N LYS A 3 0.87 5.67 21.13
CA LYS A 3 1.72 4.49 21.24
C LYS A 3 2.19 4.06 19.85
N LEU A 4 3.44 3.62 19.75
CA LEU A 4 3.99 2.97 18.57
C LEU A 4 4.88 1.80 19.03
N MET A 5 4.71 0.65 18.39
CA MET A 5 5.50 -0.56 18.60
C MET A 5 6.18 -0.92 17.29
N VAL A 6 7.48 -1.22 17.36
CA VAL A 6 8.24 -1.74 16.22
C VAL A 6 8.79 -3.11 16.61
N LYS A 7 8.59 -4.10 15.74
CA LYS A 7 9.31 -5.38 15.77
C LYS A 7 10.13 -5.53 14.51
N VAL A 8 11.41 -5.81 14.65
CA VAL A 8 12.32 -6.10 13.53
C VAL A 8 12.73 -7.56 13.62
N TYR A 9 12.45 -8.33 12.57
CA TYR A 9 12.79 -9.74 12.45
C TYR A 9 14.07 -9.83 11.60
N LYS A 10 15.21 -10.12 12.24
CA LYS A 10 16.53 -10.10 11.58
C LYS A 10 17.50 -11.02 12.30
N GLU A 11 18.36 -11.72 11.55
CA GLU A 11 19.45 -12.56 12.09
C GLU A 11 18.97 -13.58 13.14
N GLY A 12 17.83 -14.21 12.90
CA GLY A 12 17.27 -15.22 13.81
C GLY A 12 16.56 -14.65 15.05
N LYS A 13 16.44 -13.32 15.17
CA LYS A 13 15.97 -12.64 16.39
C LYS A 13 14.85 -11.64 16.11
N VAL A 14 14.01 -11.45 17.13
CA VAL A 14 12.98 -10.40 17.17
C VAL A 14 13.45 -9.27 18.06
N TYR A 15 13.79 -8.14 17.43
CA TYR A 15 14.12 -6.89 18.12
C TYR A 15 12.84 -6.08 18.32
N PHE A 16 12.67 -5.48 19.49
CA PHE A 16 11.47 -4.73 19.87
C PHE A 16 11.80 -3.38 20.48
N GLN A 17 11.03 -2.37 20.10
CA GLN A 17 11.05 -1.04 20.73
C GLN A 17 9.65 -0.43 20.80
N GLU A 18 9.34 0.20 21.94
CA GLU A 18 8.10 0.95 22.18
C GLU A 18 8.40 2.45 22.23
N TYR A 19 7.50 3.24 21.65
CA TYR A 19 7.49 4.69 21.71
C TYR A 19 6.15 5.20 22.23
N ARG A 20 6.17 6.29 23.01
CA ARG A 20 4.99 7.02 23.46
C ARG A 20 5.11 8.48 23.10
N ARG A 21 4.19 8.98 22.28
CA ARG A 21 4.22 10.35 21.73
C ARG A 21 5.58 10.75 21.14
N GLY A 22 6.25 9.79 20.50
CA GLY A 22 7.57 9.97 19.87
C GLY A 22 8.76 9.75 20.79
N ALA A 23 8.60 9.73 22.12
CA ALA A 23 9.67 9.40 23.05
C ALA A 23 9.89 7.89 23.11
N VAL A 24 11.15 7.47 23.11
CA VAL A 24 11.56 6.08 23.38
C VAL A 24 11.15 5.72 24.80
N VAL A 25 10.45 4.60 24.97
CA VAL A 25 10.08 4.10 26.31
C VAL A 25 11.23 3.37 26.95
N ASP A 26 11.86 2.45 26.20
CA ASP A 26 13.00 1.64 26.62
C ASP A 26 13.96 1.43 25.44
N ASP A 27 15.20 1.05 25.75
CA ASP A 27 16.20 0.66 24.76
C ASP A 27 15.73 -0.54 23.91
N LEU A 28 16.30 -0.67 22.72
CA LEU A 28 16.02 -1.79 21.82
C LEU A 28 16.36 -3.11 22.52
N SER A 29 15.39 -4.01 22.62
CA SER A 29 15.53 -5.30 23.30
C SER A 29 15.28 -6.46 22.34
N ILE A 30 15.93 -7.60 22.60
CA ILE A 30 15.62 -8.86 21.91
C ILE A 30 14.57 -9.58 22.75
N ILE A 31 13.41 -9.87 22.16
CA ILE A 31 12.26 -10.43 22.88
C ILE A 31 11.96 -11.88 22.50
N ASP A 32 12.47 -12.36 21.37
CA ASP A 32 12.20 -13.72 20.87
C ASP A 32 13.21 -14.13 19.77
N GLU A 33 13.16 -15.39 19.37
CA GLU A 33 13.81 -15.93 18.17
C GLU A 33 12.82 -16.02 16.99
N THR A 34 13.31 -16.02 15.75
CA THR A 34 12.44 -16.07 14.57
C THR A 34 13.15 -16.62 13.33
N ASP A 35 12.40 -17.30 12.48
CA ASP A 35 12.78 -17.69 11.12
C ASP A 35 12.40 -16.64 10.06
N LYS A 36 11.68 -15.59 10.46
CA LYS A 36 11.17 -14.54 9.57
C LYS A 36 12.20 -13.44 9.34
N HIS A 37 12.01 -12.71 8.24
CA HIS A 37 12.71 -11.46 7.96
C HIS A 37 11.70 -10.36 7.64
N GLY A 38 11.88 -9.18 8.23
CA GLY A 38 11.02 -8.03 7.95
C GLY A 38 10.84 -7.09 9.13
N THR A 39 9.88 -6.18 9.02
CA THR A 39 9.55 -5.20 10.07
C THR A 39 8.04 -5.12 10.22
N GLU A 40 7.56 -5.17 11.46
CA GLU A 40 6.17 -4.93 11.83
C GLU A 40 6.10 -3.63 12.62
N VAL A 41 5.26 -2.71 12.16
CA VAL A 41 4.98 -1.45 12.85
C VAL A 41 3.51 -1.40 13.21
N ARG A 42 3.23 -1.18 14.49
CA ARG A 42 1.87 -1.01 15.01
C ARG A 42 1.78 0.32 15.74
N PHE A 43 0.80 1.14 15.41
CA PHE A 43 0.65 2.45 16.03
C PHE A 43 -0.81 2.77 16.37
N TRP A 44 -0.98 3.66 17.34
CA TRP A 44 -2.27 4.18 17.78
C TRP A 44 -2.29 5.69 17.52
N PRO A 45 -3.20 6.19 16.65
CA PRO A 45 -3.35 7.62 16.39
C PRO A 45 -3.55 8.41 17.67
N ASP A 46 -3.05 9.65 17.71
CA ASP A 46 -3.19 10.53 18.87
C ASP A 46 -4.47 11.36 18.74
N SER A 47 -5.43 11.16 19.65
CA SER A 47 -6.70 11.88 19.66
C SER A 47 -6.58 13.36 20.01
N GLU A 48 -5.45 13.79 20.59
CA GLU A 48 -5.17 15.22 20.80
C GLU A 48 -4.72 15.90 19.50
N ILE A 49 -4.21 15.14 18.53
CA ILE A 49 -3.78 15.64 17.22
C ILE A 49 -4.90 15.44 16.19
N PHE A 50 -5.49 14.24 16.13
CA PHE A 50 -6.57 13.89 15.21
C PHE A 50 -7.92 14.02 15.93
N THR A 51 -8.47 15.22 15.92
CA THR A 51 -9.69 15.56 16.67
C THR A 51 -10.98 15.10 16.00
N GLU A 52 -11.00 14.96 14.67
CA GLU A 52 -12.20 14.52 13.93
C GLU A 52 -12.45 13.01 14.09
N THR A 53 -11.42 12.18 13.92
CA THR A 53 -11.52 10.74 14.05
C THR A 53 -10.14 10.09 14.19
N THR A 54 -10.06 9.04 14.99
CA THR A 54 -8.92 8.11 15.05
C THR A 54 -9.26 6.75 14.44
N THR A 55 -10.49 6.59 13.93
CA THR A 55 -10.99 5.37 13.32
C THR A 55 -10.64 5.34 11.84
N PHE A 56 -9.89 4.31 11.44
CA PHE A 56 -9.53 4.09 10.04
C PHE A 56 -10.75 3.67 9.19
N ASN A 57 -10.81 4.21 7.97
CA ASN A 57 -11.78 3.78 6.96
C ASN A 57 -11.17 2.67 6.11
N PHE A 58 -11.71 1.45 6.24
CA PHE A 58 -11.18 0.28 5.55
C PHE A 58 -11.26 0.39 4.03
N ASP A 59 -12.35 0.89 3.46
CA ASP A 59 -12.50 0.96 2.00
C ASP A 59 -11.56 1.96 1.36
N LYS A 60 -11.30 3.10 2.02
CA LYS A 60 -10.28 4.06 1.59
C LYS A 60 -8.88 3.43 1.60
N LEU A 61 -8.51 2.74 2.69
CA LEU A 61 -7.22 2.05 2.78
C LEU A 61 -7.11 0.92 1.76
N ALA A 62 -8.16 0.10 1.60
CA ALA A 62 -8.19 -0.99 0.63
C ALA A 62 -8.03 -0.51 -0.81
N THR A 63 -8.60 0.67 -1.13
CA THR A 63 -8.39 1.31 -2.44
C THR A 63 -6.93 1.66 -2.66
N ARG A 64 -6.28 2.33 -1.69
CA ARG A 64 -4.86 2.70 -1.78
C ARG A 64 -3.93 1.48 -1.80
N VAL A 65 -4.23 0.46 -1.01
CA VAL A 65 -3.45 -0.79 -0.98
C VAL A 65 -3.54 -1.54 -2.32
N ARG A 66 -4.73 -1.58 -2.93
CA ARG A 66 -4.90 -2.16 -4.27
C ARG A 66 -4.09 -1.40 -5.33
N GLU A 67 -4.15 -0.06 -5.30
CA GLU A 67 -3.36 0.79 -6.19
C GLU A 67 -1.86 0.52 -6.05
N LEU A 68 -1.34 0.44 -4.82
CA LEU A 68 0.06 0.08 -4.57
C LEU A 68 0.43 -1.29 -5.13
N ALA A 69 -0.48 -2.27 -5.09
CA ALA A 69 -0.25 -3.60 -5.67
C ALA A 69 -0.21 -3.56 -7.20
N PHE A 70 -0.90 -2.64 -7.85
CA PHE A 70 -0.75 -2.42 -9.29
C PHE A 70 0.58 -1.74 -9.63
N LEU A 71 0.97 -0.72 -8.86
CA LEU A 71 2.22 0.03 -9.09
C LEU A 71 3.47 -0.83 -8.82
N ASN A 72 3.37 -1.87 -7.99
CA ASN A 72 4.46 -2.77 -7.66
C ASN A 72 4.18 -4.16 -8.26
N ARG A 73 4.51 -4.33 -9.54
CA ARG A 73 4.31 -5.59 -10.27
C ARG A 73 4.86 -6.79 -9.49
N GLY A 74 4.03 -7.80 -9.27
CA GLY A 74 4.40 -9.02 -8.55
C GLY A 74 4.48 -8.90 -7.02
N LEU A 75 4.19 -7.71 -6.45
CA LEU A 75 4.12 -7.55 -5.01
C LEU A 75 2.76 -8.03 -4.49
N ARG A 76 2.78 -9.00 -3.56
CA ARG A 76 1.59 -9.39 -2.82
C ARG A 76 1.39 -8.42 -1.65
N ILE A 77 0.25 -7.74 -1.62
CA ILE A 77 -0.14 -6.86 -0.51
C ILE A 77 -1.52 -7.28 -0.01
N SER A 78 -1.65 -7.43 1.30
CA SER A 78 -2.92 -7.77 1.96
C SER A 78 -3.33 -6.68 2.94
N ILE A 79 -4.64 -6.48 3.11
CA ILE A 79 -5.22 -5.63 4.14
C ILE A 79 -6.31 -6.39 4.87
N GLU A 80 -6.30 -6.33 6.20
CA GLU A 80 -7.22 -7.06 7.06
C GLU A 80 -7.86 -6.10 8.07
N ASP A 81 -9.18 -6.16 8.19
CA ASP A 81 -9.95 -5.47 9.23
C ASP A 81 -10.41 -6.48 10.28
N ARG A 82 -9.97 -6.28 11.53
CA ARG A 82 -10.24 -7.16 12.68
C ARG A 82 -11.24 -6.57 13.67
N ARG A 83 -12.01 -5.55 13.29
CA ARG A 83 -12.99 -4.88 14.19
C ARG A 83 -14.26 -5.69 14.41
N GLU A 84 -14.71 -6.41 13.38
CA GLU A 84 -15.90 -7.27 13.42
C GLU A 84 -15.56 -8.69 13.90
N GLU A 85 -16.57 -9.45 14.34
CA GLU A 85 -16.38 -10.86 14.76
C GLU A 85 -15.73 -11.73 13.68
N LYS A 86 -16.11 -11.48 12.41
CA LYS A 86 -15.47 -12.10 11.26
C LYS A 86 -14.56 -11.08 10.58
N PRO A 87 -13.23 -11.28 10.61
CA PRO A 87 -12.31 -10.38 9.94
C PRO A 87 -12.57 -10.28 8.44
N VAL A 88 -12.40 -9.08 7.90
CA VAL A 88 -12.48 -8.82 6.46
C VAL A 88 -11.07 -8.76 5.90
N LEU A 89 -10.68 -9.78 5.13
CA LEU A 89 -9.38 -9.85 4.46
C LEU A 89 -9.53 -9.57 2.97
N LYS A 90 -8.70 -8.66 2.44
CA LYS A 90 -8.52 -8.46 1.00
C LYS A 90 -7.05 -8.65 0.64
N GLU A 91 -6.79 -9.41 -0.41
CA GLU A 91 -5.45 -9.70 -0.91
C GLU A 91 -5.33 -9.24 -2.37
N TYR A 92 -4.19 -8.65 -2.70
CA TYR A 92 -3.90 -8.10 -4.01
C TYR A 92 -2.55 -8.60 -4.48
N HIS A 93 -2.52 -9.10 -5.71
CA HIS A 93 -1.31 -9.54 -6.39
C HIS A 93 -1.57 -9.38 -7.89
N TYR A 94 -0.82 -8.49 -8.53
CA TYR A 94 -1.02 -8.15 -9.94
C TYR A 94 0.29 -8.28 -10.72
N GLU A 95 0.33 -9.23 -11.65
CA GLU A 95 1.48 -9.45 -12.53
C GLU A 95 1.49 -8.49 -13.74
N GLY A 96 0.33 -7.95 -14.12
CA GLY A 96 0.21 -6.99 -15.23
C GLY A 96 0.56 -5.55 -14.88
N GLY A 97 0.95 -5.26 -13.63
CA GLY A 97 1.34 -3.92 -13.19
C GLY A 97 0.30 -2.83 -13.50
N ILE A 98 0.76 -1.69 -14.04
CA ILE A 98 -0.12 -0.57 -14.39
C ILE A 98 -1.05 -0.84 -15.59
N LYS A 99 -0.77 -1.87 -16.43
CA LYS A 99 -1.73 -2.32 -17.46
C LYS A 99 -3.02 -2.79 -16.80
N SER A 100 -2.90 -3.66 -15.81
CA SER A 100 -4.05 -4.14 -15.02
C SER A 100 -4.72 -3.02 -14.21
N TYR A 101 -3.98 -1.95 -13.89
CA TYR A 101 -4.59 -0.80 -13.23
C TYR A 101 -5.55 -0.06 -14.16
N VAL A 102 -5.14 0.18 -15.42
CA VAL A 102 -5.99 0.82 -16.42
C VAL A 102 -7.25 -0.02 -16.68
N GLU A 103 -7.09 -1.34 -16.84
CA GLU A 103 -8.23 -2.28 -16.96
C GLU A 103 -9.18 -2.17 -15.76
N HIS A 104 -8.62 -2.02 -14.54
CA HIS A 104 -9.42 -1.85 -13.33
C HIS A 104 -10.19 -0.53 -13.30
N LEU A 105 -9.57 0.57 -13.75
CA LEU A 105 -10.17 1.90 -13.81
C LEU A 105 -11.31 1.96 -14.84
N ASP A 106 -11.17 1.23 -15.94
CA ASP A 106 -12.11 1.26 -17.06
C ASP A 106 -13.13 0.11 -17.03
N LYS A 107 -13.11 -0.76 -16.00
CA LYS A 107 -14.02 -1.92 -15.86
C LYS A 107 -15.53 -1.65 -16.04
N ASN A 108 -15.96 -0.40 -15.80
CA ASN A 108 -17.36 0.03 -15.86
C ASN A 108 -17.61 1.03 -17.01
N LYS A 109 -16.67 1.15 -17.95
CA LYS A 109 -16.74 2.05 -19.10
C LYS A 109 -16.71 1.24 -20.39
N THR A 110 -17.19 1.81 -21.50
CA THR A 110 -17.03 1.19 -22.81
C THR A 110 -15.65 1.53 -23.35
N VAL A 111 -14.76 0.54 -23.44
CA VAL A 111 -13.42 0.70 -24.02
C VAL A 111 -13.48 0.63 -25.55
N LEU A 112 -12.63 1.41 -26.23
CA LEU A 112 -12.60 1.43 -27.70
C LEU A 112 -11.79 0.27 -28.31
N PHE A 113 -10.90 -0.33 -27.53
CA PHE A 113 -10.09 -1.49 -27.90
C PHE A 113 -9.81 -2.34 -26.65
N PRO A 114 -9.64 -3.67 -26.80
CA PRO A 114 -9.66 -4.60 -25.67
C PRO A 114 -8.47 -4.43 -24.71
N ASP A 115 -7.27 -4.28 -25.25
CA ASP A 115 -6.02 -4.23 -24.46
C ASP A 115 -5.51 -2.80 -24.29
N PRO A 116 -5.26 -2.32 -23.06
CA PRO A 116 -4.55 -1.05 -22.87
C PRO A 116 -3.21 -1.04 -23.60
N ILE A 117 -2.87 0.14 -24.15
CA ILE A 117 -1.54 0.40 -24.69
C ILE A 117 -0.58 0.48 -23.50
N TYR A 118 0.52 -0.25 -23.57
CA TYR A 118 1.53 -0.33 -22.53
C TYR A 118 2.93 -0.09 -23.11
N LEU A 119 3.72 0.74 -22.45
CA LEU A 119 5.08 1.11 -22.83
C LEU A 119 5.94 1.17 -21.56
N GLU A 120 7.16 0.63 -21.64
CA GLU A 120 8.19 0.78 -20.62
C GLU A 120 9.52 1.12 -21.29
N ASP A 121 10.27 2.04 -20.71
CA ASP A 121 11.63 2.36 -21.14
C ASP A 121 12.46 2.88 -19.97
N GLN A 122 13.78 2.82 -20.10
CA GLN A 122 14.72 3.33 -19.11
C GLN A 122 15.83 4.13 -19.80
N GLN A 123 15.95 5.41 -19.43
CA GLN A 123 16.99 6.29 -19.95
C GLN A 123 17.64 7.08 -18.80
N GLN A 124 18.97 7.13 -18.76
CA GLN A 124 19.73 7.89 -17.76
C GLN A 124 19.29 7.56 -16.30
N ASP A 125 19.14 6.27 -16.00
CA ASP A 125 18.68 5.75 -14.69
C ASP A 125 17.26 6.18 -14.27
N ILE A 126 16.49 6.77 -15.19
CA ILE A 126 15.07 7.06 -15.00
C ILE A 126 14.26 6.01 -15.76
N ALA A 127 13.54 5.18 -15.01
CA ALA A 127 12.57 4.25 -15.56
C ALA A 127 11.21 4.95 -15.72
N VAL A 128 10.59 4.78 -16.89
CA VAL A 128 9.26 5.31 -17.21
C VAL A 128 8.38 4.15 -17.66
N GLU A 129 7.22 4.02 -17.02
CA GLU A 129 6.18 3.04 -17.37
C GLU A 129 4.89 3.83 -17.69
N VAL A 130 4.27 3.56 -18.82
CA VAL A 130 3.02 4.21 -19.26
C VAL A 130 2.02 3.17 -19.69
N SER A 131 0.80 3.28 -19.18
CA SER A 131 -0.36 2.52 -19.66
C SER A 131 -1.54 3.45 -19.89
N LEU A 132 -2.23 3.29 -21.01
CA LEU A 132 -3.40 4.11 -21.38
C LEU A 132 -4.42 3.32 -22.19
N GLN A 133 -5.70 3.67 -22.02
CA GLN A 133 -6.81 3.09 -22.77
C GLN A 133 -7.85 4.18 -23.07
N TYR A 134 -8.40 4.15 -24.28
CA TYR A 134 -9.47 5.07 -24.67
C TYR A 134 -10.84 4.46 -24.37
N THR A 135 -11.77 5.31 -23.95
CA THR A 135 -13.18 4.97 -23.72
C THR A 135 -14.08 5.85 -24.58
N ASP A 136 -15.36 5.50 -24.66
CA ASP A 136 -16.39 6.30 -25.35
C ASP A 136 -16.85 7.54 -24.55
N GLY A 137 -16.32 7.73 -23.34
CA GLY A 137 -16.65 8.84 -22.47
C GLY A 137 -15.93 10.15 -22.82
N TYR A 138 -16.48 11.26 -22.33
CA TYR A 138 -15.91 12.61 -22.51
C TYR A 138 -14.94 13.03 -21.40
N HIS A 139 -14.83 12.23 -20.33
CA HIS A 139 -13.97 12.53 -19.19
C HIS A 139 -12.56 11.97 -19.37
N MET A 140 -11.57 12.85 -19.26
CA MET A 140 -10.16 12.48 -19.21
C MET A 140 -9.73 12.22 -17.77
N ASN A 141 -9.07 11.09 -17.52
CA ASN A 141 -8.45 10.76 -16.23
C ASN A 141 -6.97 10.46 -16.45
N ILE A 142 -6.10 11.31 -15.92
CA ILE A 142 -4.64 11.14 -15.99
C ILE A 142 -4.14 10.97 -14.55
N LEU A 143 -3.41 9.87 -14.32
CA LEU A 143 -2.76 9.59 -13.04
C LEU A 143 -1.25 9.54 -13.29
N SER A 144 -0.48 10.31 -12.55
CA SER A 144 0.98 10.33 -12.63
C SER A 144 1.62 9.99 -11.29
N PHE A 145 2.73 9.26 -11.35
CA PHE A 145 3.43 8.74 -10.18
C PHE A 145 4.93 8.96 -10.29
N ALA A 146 5.57 9.28 -9.17
CA ALA A 146 7.01 9.28 -9.01
C ALA A 146 7.35 8.44 -7.78
N ASN A 147 8.15 7.38 -7.94
CA ASN A 147 8.52 6.47 -6.85
C ASN A 147 7.30 5.95 -6.03
N ASN A 148 6.24 5.51 -6.72
CA ASN A 148 4.96 5.06 -6.16
C ASN A 148 4.12 6.12 -5.42
N ILE A 149 4.53 7.39 -5.47
CA ILE A 149 3.79 8.53 -4.91
C ILE A 149 3.02 9.22 -6.03
N HIS A 150 1.71 9.39 -5.82
CA HIS A 150 0.86 10.15 -6.73
C HIS A 150 1.30 11.62 -6.75
N THR A 151 1.48 12.18 -7.94
CA THR A 151 1.91 13.58 -8.17
C THR A 151 0.77 14.47 -8.61
#